data_AF-A0A355TR35-F1
#
_entry.id   AF-A0A355TR35-F1
#
_cell.length_a   1.000
_cell.length_b   1.000
_cell.length_c   1.000
_cell.angle_alpha   90.00
_cell.angle_beta   90.00
_cell.angle_gamma   90.00
#
_symmetry.space_group_name_H-M   'P 1'
#
loop_
_entity.id
_entity.type
_entity.pdbx_description
1 polymer ?
#
loop_
_entity_poly.entity_id
_entity_poly.type
_entity_poly.pdbx_seq_one_letter_code
_entity_poly.pdbx_strand_id
1 'polypeptide(L)'
;ISGLPSGSGFVFEDNIVGGVVSKNYIPAVEKGVRKAMESGILAGNPVVDVKVRLYDGKMHEVDSSDMAFQIAGMQAFKNGAPKAKPVILEPIVNVEVTVPDSYMGDVIGDLNSKRGRISGMDPIGNGLQCIKAQVPLAEMQRYAIDLRSITQGRGSFIMEFDHYEETPPMVAEQVIAEAKAAAEK
;
A
#
# COMPACT_ATOMS: atom_id res chain seq x y z
N ILE A 1 -12.09 -3.51 -13.98
CA ILE A 1 -10.96 -3.29 -13.04
C ILE A 1 -11.17 -4.30 -11.93
N SER A 2 -10.16 -5.11 -11.65
CA SER A 2 -10.23 -6.14 -10.60
C SER A 2 -8.91 -6.17 -9.84
N GLY A 3 -8.95 -6.51 -8.55
CA GLY A 3 -7.75 -6.73 -7.74
C GLY A 3 -6.98 -7.98 -8.18
N LEU A 4 -5.68 -7.97 -7.92
CA LEU A 4 -4.77 -9.09 -8.06
C LEU A 4 -4.19 -9.44 -6.67
N PRO A 5 -3.59 -10.63 -6.51
CA PRO A 5 -2.81 -10.94 -5.31
C PRO A 5 -1.69 -9.93 -5.07
N SER A 6 -1.33 -9.73 -3.80
CA SER A 6 -0.23 -8.85 -3.38
C SER A 6 1.05 -9.15 -4.16
N GLY A 7 1.72 -8.11 -4.66
CA GLY A 7 2.96 -8.21 -5.41
C GLY A 7 2.80 -8.63 -6.88
N SER A 8 1.57 -8.76 -7.38
CA SER A 8 1.32 -9.05 -8.81
C SER A 8 1.57 -7.83 -9.71
N GLY A 9 1.59 -6.63 -9.15
CA GLY A 9 1.80 -5.39 -9.88
C GLY A 9 0.60 -5.02 -10.76
N PHE A 10 0.87 -4.49 -11.95
CA PHE A 10 -0.17 -4.01 -12.85
C PHE A 10 -0.26 -4.85 -14.11
N VAL A 11 -1.47 -5.32 -14.42
CA VAL A 11 -1.77 -6.07 -15.65
C VAL A 11 -2.76 -5.28 -16.50
N PHE A 12 -2.35 -4.93 -17.72
CA PHE A 12 -3.22 -4.39 -18.75
C PHE A 12 -3.59 -5.47 -19.75
N GLU A 13 -4.88 -5.76 -19.90
CA GLU A 13 -5.40 -6.77 -20.81
C GLU A 13 -6.13 -6.09 -21.97
N ASP A 14 -5.57 -6.21 -23.17
CA ASP A 14 -6.24 -5.86 -24.42
C ASP A 14 -7.19 -6.99 -24.83
N ASN A 15 -8.47 -6.67 -24.84
CA ASN A 15 -9.53 -7.55 -25.30
C ASN A 15 -10.46 -6.83 -26.30
N ILE A 16 -9.91 -5.88 -27.07
CA ILE A 16 -10.63 -5.21 -28.16
C ILE A 16 -10.87 -6.20 -29.29
N VAL A 17 -12.12 -6.23 -29.78
CA VAL A 17 -12.54 -7.08 -30.91
C VAL A 17 -13.15 -6.19 -32.00
N GLY A 18 -13.09 -6.62 -33.26
CA GLY A 18 -13.78 -5.95 -34.37
C GLY A 18 -13.19 -4.59 -34.79
N GLY A 19 -12.03 -4.21 -34.25
CA GLY A 19 -11.34 -2.98 -34.64
C GLY A 19 -12.03 -1.70 -34.19
N VAL A 20 -12.88 -1.75 -33.15
CA VAL A 20 -13.58 -0.57 -32.59
C VAL A 20 -12.63 0.50 -32.04
N VAL A 21 -11.40 0.10 -31.69
CA VAL A 21 -10.27 0.96 -31.38
C VAL A 21 -9.06 0.46 -32.16
N SER A 22 -8.36 1.36 -32.85
CA SER A 22 -7.11 1.02 -33.54
C SER A 22 -6.05 0.58 -32.54
N LYS A 23 -5.33 -0.50 -32.86
CA LYS A 23 -4.27 -1.06 -32.01
C LYS A 23 -3.18 -0.04 -31.65
N ASN A 24 -2.98 0.96 -32.51
CA ASN A 24 -2.00 2.02 -32.28
C ASN A 24 -2.34 2.91 -31.07
N TYR A 25 -3.62 3.02 -30.69
CA TYR A 25 -4.06 3.84 -29.56
C TYR A 25 -4.12 3.08 -28.23
N ILE A 26 -4.03 1.75 -28.25
CA ILE A 26 -4.12 0.91 -27.03
C ILE A 26 -2.99 1.23 -26.03
N PRO A 27 -1.72 1.41 -26.45
CA PRO A 27 -0.66 1.86 -25.54
C PRO A 27 -0.94 3.21 -24.90
N ALA A 28 -1.63 4.11 -25.61
CA ALA A 28 -2.01 5.42 -25.06
C ALA A 28 -3.06 5.29 -23.95
N VAL A 29 -4.05 4.41 -24.12
CA VAL A 29 -5.03 4.08 -23.07
C VAL A 29 -4.33 3.52 -21.84
N GLU A 30 -3.44 2.54 -22.00
CA GLU A 30 -2.68 1.95 -20.90
C GLU A 30 -1.86 3.02 -20.16
N LYS A 31 -1.17 3.90 -20.90
CA LYS A 31 -0.42 5.02 -20.32
C LYS A 31 -1.32 5.96 -19.51
N GLY A 32 -2.54 6.20 -19.98
CA GLY A 32 -3.57 6.95 -19.26
C GLY A 32 -3.96 6.32 -17.93
N VAL A 33 -4.19 5.00 -17.95
CA VAL A 33 -4.49 4.20 -16.76
C VAL A 33 -3.33 4.26 -15.76
N ARG A 34 -2.09 4.02 -16.20
CA ARG A 34 -0.89 4.07 -15.34
C ARG A 34 -0.74 5.42 -14.64
N LYS A 35 -0.92 6.53 -15.37
CA LYS A 35 -0.90 7.88 -14.79
C LYS A 35 -1.99 8.10 -13.74
N ALA A 36 -3.20 7.56 -13.98
CA ALA A 36 -4.27 7.64 -12.99
C ALA A 36 -3.93 6.83 -11.72
N MET A 37 -3.30 5.67 -11.90
CA MET A 37 -2.85 4.82 -10.78
C MET A 37 -1.79 5.51 -9.94
N GLU A 38 -0.83 6.19 -10.57
CA GLU A 38 0.21 6.97 -9.87
C GLU A 38 -0.38 8.08 -9.01
N SER A 39 -1.42 8.77 -9.50
CA SER A 39 -2.10 9.83 -8.75
C SER A 39 -2.96 9.34 -7.58
N GLY A 40 -3.23 8.03 -7.52
CA GLY A 40 -4.14 7.46 -6.53
C GLY A 40 -5.62 7.79 -6.76
N ILE A 41 -6.48 7.04 -6.06
CA ILE A 41 -7.94 7.16 -6.18
C ILE A 41 -8.65 7.44 -4.85
N LEU A 42 -8.01 7.11 -3.71
CA LEU A 42 -8.58 7.28 -2.38
C LEU A 42 -7.92 8.44 -1.62
N ALA A 43 -6.60 8.34 -1.43
CA ALA A 43 -5.83 9.25 -0.59
C ALA A 43 -4.56 9.79 -1.28
N GLY A 44 -4.53 9.82 -2.61
CA GLY A 44 -3.37 10.28 -3.39
C GLY A 44 -2.19 9.30 -3.44
N ASN A 45 -2.34 8.09 -2.87
CA ASN A 45 -1.31 7.05 -2.89
C ASN A 45 -1.40 6.19 -4.16
N PRO A 46 -0.26 5.70 -4.70
CA PRO A 46 -0.23 4.86 -5.88
C PRO A 46 -1.11 3.61 -5.74
N VAL A 47 -1.86 3.29 -6.79
CA VAL A 47 -2.65 2.06 -6.86
C VAL A 47 -1.76 0.91 -7.35
N VAL A 48 -1.77 -0.22 -6.63
CA VAL A 48 -1.00 -1.44 -6.93
C VAL A 48 -1.91 -2.65 -7.04
N ASP A 49 -1.38 -3.75 -7.59
CA ASP A 49 -2.04 -5.06 -7.64
C ASP A 49 -3.43 -5.03 -8.31
N VAL A 50 -3.49 -4.48 -9.53
CA VAL A 50 -4.73 -4.39 -10.30
C VAL A 50 -4.60 -4.91 -11.72
N LYS A 51 -5.69 -5.50 -12.20
CA LYS A 51 -5.91 -5.83 -13.61
C LYS A 51 -6.93 -4.88 -14.22
N VAL A 52 -6.57 -4.30 -15.36
CA VAL A 52 -7.44 -3.44 -16.17
C VAL A 52 -7.62 -4.09 -17.54
N ARG A 53 -8.87 -4.40 -17.88
CA ARG A 53 -9.27 -4.99 -19.16
C ARG A 53 -9.92 -3.93 -20.04
N LEU A 54 -9.32 -3.66 -21.19
CA LEU A 54 -9.90 -2.86 -22.26
C LEU A 54 -10.69 -3.79 -23.17
N TYR A 55 -12.01 -3.61 -23.29
CA TYR A 55 -12.88 -4.54 -24.02
C TYR A 55 -13.78 -3.89 -25.08
N ASP A 56 -13.92 -2.56 -25.04
CA ASP A 56 -14.74 -1.81 -25.98
C ASP A 56 -14.26 -0.34 -26.05
N GLY A 57 -14.70 0.40 -27.06
CA GLY A 57 -14.39 1.81 -27.24
C GLY A 57 -14.99 2.38 -28.53
N LYS A 58 -14.75 3.67 -28.75
CA LYS A 58 -15.12 4.35 -30.00
C LYS A 58 -13.98 5.26 -30.43
N MET A 59 -13.81 5.40 -31.73
CA MET A 59 -12.86 6.33 -32.34
C MET A 59 -13.50 7.09 -33.50
N HIS A 60 -13.01 8.30 -33.71
CA HIS A 60 -13.30 9.13 -34.87
C HIS A 60 -12.02 9.34 -35.69
N GLU A 61 -12.07 9.19 -37.01
CA GLU A 61 -10.87 9.21 -37.86
C GLU A 61 -10.05 10.51 -37.76
N VAL A 62 -10.72 11.64 -37.53
CA VAL A 62 -10.07 12.97 -37.51
C VAL A 62 -9.76 13.45 -36.10
N ASP A 63 -10.66 13.19 -35.14
CA ASP A 63 -10.55 13.74 -33.79
C ASP A 63 -9.80 12.80 -32.82
N SER A 64 -9.52 11.55 -33.23
CA SER A 64 -8.78 10.60 -32.39
C SER A 64 -7.29 10.89 -32.40
N SER A 65 -6.72 10.98 -31.21
CA SER A 65 -5.28 11.15 -31.00
C SER A 65 -4.82 10.33 -29.80
N ASP A 66 -3.51 10.05 -29.73
CA ASP A 66 -2.90 9.42 -28.56
C ASP A 66 -3.23 10.16 -27.26
N MET A 67 -3.21 11.50 -27.28
CA MET A 67 -3.54 12.29 -26.11
C MET A 67 -5.00 12.09 -25.69
N ALA A 68 -5.94 12.04 -26.64
CA ALA A 68 -7.35 11.79 -26.35
C ALA A 68 -7.55 10.41 -25.69
N PHE A 69 -6.92 9.36 -26.21
CA PHE A 69 -7.00 8.02 -25.63
C PHE A 69 -6.30 7.90 -24.27
N GLN A 70 -5.22 8.64 -24.05
CA GLN A 70 -4.56 8.72 -22.75
C GLN A 70 -5.46 9.41 -21.71
N ILE A 71 -6.15 10.49 -22.08
CA ILE A 71 -7.12 11.16 -21.19
C ILE A 71 -8.32 10.25 -20.94
N ALA A 72 -8.84 9.58 -21.97
CA ALA A 72 -9.96 8.64 -21.83
C ALA A 72 -9.62 7.48 -20.88
N GLY A 73 -8.43 6.87 -21.02
CA GLY A 73 -7.96 5.81 -20.12
C GLY A 73 -7.84 6.29 -18.68
N MET A 74 -7.30 7.50 -18.47
CA MET A 74 -7.19 8.12 -17.16
C MET A 74 -8.57 8.33 -16.51
N GLN A 75 -9.52 8.91 -17.25
CA GLN A 75 -10.88 9.16 -16.76
C GLN A 75 -11.64 7.86 -16.50
N ALA A 76 -11.51 6.86 -17.38
CA ALA A 76 -12.13 5.56 -17.22
C ALA A 76 -11.64 4.88 -15.93
N PHE A 77 -10.34 4.96 -15.62
CA PHE A 77 -9.80 4.42 -14.39
C PHE A 77 -10.30 5.19 -13.15
N LYS A 78 -10.23 6.53 -13.17
CA LYS A 78 -10.72 7.37 -12.06
C LYS A 78 -12.21 7.16 -11.73
N ASN A 79 -13.03 6.92 -12.75
CA ASN A 79 -14.47 6.69 -12.57
C ASN A 79 -14.80 5.23 -12.20
N GLY A 80 -14.01 4.27 -12.69
CA GLY A 80 -14.24 2.85 -12.51
C GLY A 80 -13.67 2.28 -11.21
N ALA A 81 -12.45 2.70 -10.84
CA ALA A 81 -11.71 2.10 -9.73
C ALA A 81 -12.40 2.29 -8.37
N PRO A 82 -13.03 3.43 -8.03
CA PRO A 82 -13.78 3.59 -6.78
C PRO A 82 -14.95 2.59 -6.63
N LYS A 83 -15.54 2.15 -7.76
CA LYS A 83 -16.64 1.19 -7.77
C LYS A 83 -16.17 -0.24 -7.47
N ALA A 84 -14.86 -0.50 -7.57
CA ALA A 84 -14.25 -1.79 -7.28
C ALA A 84 -13.95 -2.00 -5.78
N LYS A 85 -14.39 -1.07 -4.90
CA LYS A 85 -14.15 -1.10 -3.45
C LYS A 85 -12.65 -1.19 -3.11
N PRO A 86 -11.85 -0.19 -3.54
CA PRO A 86 -10.43 -0.18 -3.24
C PRO A 86 -10.20 -0.04 -1.73
N VAL A 87 -9.08 -0.60 -1.25
CA VAL A 87 -8.65 -0.55 0.14
C VAL A 87 -7.31 0.18 0.24
N ILE A 88 -7.00 0.72 1.42
CA ILE A 88 -5.67 1.25 1.72
C ILE A 88 -4.81 0.08 2.20
N LEU A 89 -3.58 0.05 1.72
CA LEU A 89 -2.57 -0.90 2.16
C LEU A 89 -1.54 -0.17 3.01
N GLU A 90 -1.09 -0.80 4.10
CA GLU A 90 0.00 -0.30 4.94
C GLU A 90 1.20 -1.26 4.89
N PRO A 91 2.43 -0.74 4.92
CA PRO A 91 3.63 -1.56 4.98
C PRO A 91 3.81 -2.16 6.38
N ILE A 92 3.96 -3.49 6.42
CA ILE A 92 4.28 -4.25 7.61
C ILE A 92 5.78 -4.53 7.63
N VAL A 93 6.40 -4.32 8.79
CA VAL A 93 7.81 -4.63 9.03
C VAL A 93 7.93 -5.81 9.98
N ASN A 94 8.90 -6.69 9.70
CA ASN A 94 9.43 -7.61 10.68
C ASN A 94 10.35 -6.84 11.62
N VAL A 95 10.15 -7.00 12.92
CA VAL A 95 10.91 -6.33 13.96
C VAL A 95 11.52 -7.40 14.86
N GLU A 96 12.83 -7.31 15.09
CA GLU A 96 13.51 -8.09 16.11
C GLU A 96 14.03 -7.13 17.19
N VAL A 97 13.57 -7.33 18.43
CA VAL A 97 13.87 -6.46 19.56
C VAL A 97 14.68 -7.25 20.58
N THR A 98 15.91 -6.84 20.82
CA THR A 98 16.81 -7.45 21.80
C THR A 98 16.80 -6.65 23.09
N VAL A 99 16.41 -7.27 24.20
CA VAL A 99 16.29 -6.62 25.52
C VAL A 99 16.66 -7.56 26.67
N PRO A 100 17.08 -7.04 27.83
CA PRO A 100 17.21 -7.85 29.04
C PRO A 100 15.87 -8.43 29.50
N ASP A 101 15.90 -9.62 30.10
CA ASP A 101 14.72 -10.35 30.61
C ASP A 101 13.81 -9.47 31.48
N SER A 102 14.41 -8.56 32.26
CA SER A 102 13.71 -7.65 33.17
C SER A 102 12.76 -6.67 32.47
N TYR A 103 12.95 -6.40 31.17
CA TYR A 103 12.14 -5.44 30.39
C TYR A 103 11.24 -6.13 29.36
N MET A 104 11.30 -7.47 29.25
CA MET A 104 10.57 -8.22 28.23
C MET A 104 9.07 -7.93 28.27
N GLY A 105 8.46 -7.92 29.46
CA GLY A 105 7.03 -7.69 29.62
C GLY A 105 6.58 -6.31 29.14
N ASP A 106 7.33 -5.26 29.49
CA ASP A 106 7.00 -3.89 29.10
C ASP A 106 7.12 -3.69 27.58
N VAL A 107 8.14 -4.29 26.96
CA VAL A 107 8.36 -4.21 25.51
C VAL A 107 7.29 -4.95 24.73
N ILE A 108 6.83 -6.11 25.22
CA ILE A 108 5.69 -6.82 24.63
C ILE A 108 4.41 -5.99 24.75
N GLY A 109 4.20 -5.34 25.90
CA GLY A 109 3.08 -4.43 26.10
C GLY A 109 3.08 -3.28 25.10
N ASP A 110 4.24 -2.65 24.90
CA ASP A 110 4.42 -1.56 23.93
C ASP A 110 4.15 -2.02 22.48
N LEU A 111 4.72 -3.15 22.05
CA LEU A 111 4.50 -3.70 20.71
C LEU A 111 3.02 -4.03 20.47
N ASN A 112 2.32 -4.61 21.46
CA ASN A 112 0.88 -4.88 21.35
C ASN A 112 0.06 -3.59 21.23
N SER A 113 0.44 -2.53 21.96
CA SER A 113 -0.24 -1.22 21.85
C SER A 113 -0.08 -0.60 20.46
N LYS A 114 1.00 -0.95 19.76
CA LYS A 114 1.35 -0.53 18.39
C LYS A 114 0.83 -1.50 17.33
N ARG A 115 -0.22 -2.27 17.61
CA ARG A 115 -0.83 -3.26 16.70
C ARG A 115 0.15 -4.36 16.25
N GLY A 116 1.21 -4.59 17.01
CA GLY A 116 2.20 -5.61 16.75
C GLY A 116 1.65 -7.02 16.97
N ARG A 117 2.03 -7.95 16.09
CA ARG A 117 1.76 -9.38 16.22
C ARG A 117 3.05 -10.08 16.59
N ILE A 118 3.16 -10.55 17.82
CA ILE A 118 4.34 -11.29 18.28
C ILE A 118 4.36 -12.67 17.60
N SER A 119 5.46 -12.97 16.91
CA SER A 119 5.67 -14.25 16.23
C SER A 119 6.50 -15.23 17.05
N GLY A 120 7.34 -14.72 17.96
CA GLY A 120 8.15 -15.56 18.84
C GLY A 120 9.05 -14.79 19.79
N MET A 121 9.66 -15.53 20.72
CA MET A 121 10.64 -15.02 21.67
C MET A 121 11.75 -16.06 21.80
N ASP A 122 12.98 -15.64 21.52
CA ASP A 122 14.15 -16.51 21.55
C ASP A 122 15.16 -16.00 22.61
N PRO A 123 15.57 -16.84 23.57
CA PRO A 123 16.64 -16.48 24.48
C PRO A 123 17.98 -16.48 23.73
N ILE A 124 18.71 -15.36 23.77
CA ILE A 124 20.00 -15.22 23.07
C ILE A 124 21.21 -15.37 24.01
N GLY A 125 20.97 -15.69 25.29
CA GLY A 125 21.99 -15.87 26.32
C GLY A 125 22.29 -14.57 27.08
N ASN A 126 23.07 -14.70 28.17
CA ASN A 126 23.47 -13.57 29.04
C ASN A 126 22.30 -12.75 29.61
N GLY A 127 21.12 -13.36 29.81
CA GLY A 127 19.93 -12.69 30.33
C GLY A 127 19.26 -11.73 29.34
N LEU A 128 19.49 -11.92 28.03
CA LEU A 128 18.84 -11.20 26.96
C LEU A 128 17.82 -12.09 26.23
N GLN A 129 16.71 -11.48 25.82
CA GLN A 129 15.69 -12.04 24.92
C GLN A 129 15.70 -11.29 23.60
N CYS A 130 15.43 -12.02 22.51
CA CYS A 130 15.04 -11.47 21.23
C CYS A 130 13.54 -11.70 21.01
N ILE A 131 12.78 -10.62 20.90
CA ILE A 131 11.34 -10.64 20.61
C ILE A 131 11.15 -10.39 19.12
N LYS A 132 10.46 -11.31 18.44
CA LYS A 132 10.13 -11.19 17.02
C LYS A 132 8.67 -10.80 16.86
N ALA A 133 8.41 -9.78 16.06
CA ALA A 133 7.06 -9.28 15.83
C ALA A 133 6.88 -8.73 14.41
N GLN A 134 5.65 -8.73 13.93
CA GLN A 134 5.23 -7.94 12.77
C GLN A 134 4.48 -6.70 13.24
N VAL A 135 4.91 -5.53 12.80
CA VAL A 135 4.33 -4.26 13.22
C VAL A 135 4.11 -3.36 12.01
N PRO A 136 2.99 -2.62 11.92
CA PRO A 136 2.82 -1.60 10.90
C PRO A 136 3.88 -0.51 11.03
N LEU A 137 4.56 -0.15 9.93
CA LEU A 137 5.64 0.84 9.94
C LEU A 137 5.20 2.21 10.48
N ALA A 138 3.93 2.57 10.29
CA ALA A 138 3.34 3.81 10.81
C ALA A 138 3.50 3.93 12.34
N GLU A 139 3.47 2.82 13.07
CA GLU A 139 3.57 2.78 14.54
C GLU A 139 5.02 2.79 15.04
N MET A 140 5.98 2.59 14.14
CA MET A 140 7.39 2.37 14.44
C MET A 140 8.28 3.62 14.30
N GLN A 141 7.74 4.74 13.80
CA GLN A 141 8.50 5.97 13.54
C GLN A 141 9.26 6.50 14.78
N ARG A 142 8.69 6.32 15.97
CA ARG A 142 9.28 6.77 17.24
C ARG A 142 9.86 5.64 18.09
N TYR A 143 9.89 4.42 17.57
CA TYR A 143 10.18 3.23 18.36
C TYR A 143 11.56 3.25 19.03
N ALA A 144 12.57 3.84 18.38
CA ALA A 144 13.90 3.99 18.98
C ALA A 144 13.89 4.82 20.28
N ILE A 145 13.04 5.84 20.36
CA ILE A 145 12.90 6.71 21.53
C ILE A 145 12.11 5.96 22.62
N ASP A 146 11.00 5.35 22.22
CA ASP A 146 10.09 4.62 23.12
C ASP A 146 10.83 3.44 23.77
N LEU A 147 11.53 2.61 22.97
CA LEU A 147 12.33 1.48 23.44
C LEU A 147 13.43 1.92 24.40
N ARG A 148 14.14 3.01 24.10
CA ARG A 148 15.17 3.55 24.98
C ARG A 148 14.58 3.98 26.33
N SER A 149 13.40 4.58 26.33
CA SER A 149 12.71 4.99 27.55
C SER A 149 12.28 3.79 28.40
N ILE A 150 11.69 2.77 27.76
CA ILE A 150 11.22 1.55 28.43
C ILE A 150 12.39 0.77 29.05
N THR A 151 13.48 0.63 28.30
CA THR A 151 14.60 -0.26 28.65
C THR A 151 15.75 0.43 29.36
N GLN A 152 15.59 1.73 29.70
CA GLN A 152 16.67 2.58 30.21
C GLN A 152 17.91 2.57 29.30
N GLY A 153 17.69 2.46 27.99
CA GLY A 153 18.73 2.42 26.96
C GLY A 153 19.46 1.09 26.82
N ARG A 154 18.91 -0.01 27.33
CA ARG A 154 19.49 -1.36 27.23
C ARG A 154 18.88 -2.22 26.13
N GLY A 155 17.91 -1.69 25.38
CA GLY A 155 17.29 -2.36 24.24
C GLY A 155 17.89 -1.92 22.91
N SER A 156 17.91 -2.85 21.96
CA SER A 156 18.17 -2.58 20.54
C SER A 156 17.10 -3.25 19.69
N PHE A 157 16.92 -2.77 18.46
CA PHE A 157 16.02 -3.41 17.51
C PHE A 157 16.55 -3.27 16.09
N ILE A 158 16.13 -4.20 15.25
CA ILE A 158 16.21 -4.10 13.80
C ILE A 158 14.82 -4.23 13.21
N MET A 159 14.61 -3.62 12.05
CA MET A 159 13.37 -3.79 11.30
C MET A 159 13.64 -3.87 9.81
N GLU A 160 12.88 -4.72 9.13
CA GLU A 160 12.94 -4.93 7.69
C GLU A 160 11.52 -4.97 7.13
N PHE A 161 11.33 -4.40 5.94
CA PHE A 161 10.05 -4.50 5.23
C PHE A 161 9.74 -5.96 4.89
N ASP A 162 8.50 -6.39 5.16
CA ASP A 162 8.04 -7.73 4.81
C ASP A 162 7.04 -7.68 3.65
N HIS A 163 5.88 -7.06 3.87
CA HIS A 163 4.80 -7.00 2.88
C HIS A 163 3.86 -5.82 3.13
N TYR A 164 2.89 -5.65 2.22
CA TYR A 164 1.74 -4.77 2.42
C TYR A 164 0.53 -5.57 2.90
N GLU A 165 -0.15 -5.08 3.92
CA GLU A 165 -1.41 -5.63 4.45
C GLU A 165 -2.54 -4.59 4.34
N GLU A 166 -3.79 -5.04 4.30
CA GLU A 166 -4.96 -4.17 4.36
C GLU A 166 -4.97 -3.36 5.66
N THR A 167 -5.04 -2.05 5.54
CA THR A 167 -5.12 -1.14 6.68
C THR A 167 -6.47 -1.29 7.37
N PRO A 168 -6.52 -1.38 8.72
CA PRO A 168 -7.77 -1.43 9.46
C PRO A 168 -8.73 -0.30 9.06
N PRO A 169 -10.04 -0.57 8.91
CA PRO A 169 -11.00 0.40 8.37
C PRO A 169 -10.97 1.76 9.08
N MET A 170 -10.86 1.76 10.40
CA MET A 170 -10.83 2.98 11.21
C MET A 170 -9.60 3.87 10.88
N VAL A 171 -8.44 3.28 10.61
CA VAL A 171 -7.23 4.01 10.23
C VAL A 171 -7.31 4.45 8.77
N ALA A 172 -7.83 3.59 7.89
CA ALA A 172 -8.02 3.91 6.48
C ALA A 172 -8.95 5.12 6.29
N GLU A 173 -10.06 5.20 7.03
CA GLU A 173 -10.99 6.34 7.00
C GLU A 173 -10.32 7.64 7.42
N GLN A 174 -9.47 7.61 8.45
CA GLN A 174 -8.71 8.78 8.90
C GLN A 174 -7.74 9.27 7.81
N VAL A 175 -6.96 8.36 7.22
CA VAL A 175 -6.01 8.69 6.13
C VAL A 175 -6.74 9.30 4.92
N ILE A 176 -7.90 8.74 4.55
CA ILE A 176 -8.72 9.27 3.44
C ILE A 176 -9.26 10.66 3.78
N ALA A 177 -9.72 10.89 5.02
CA ALA A 177 -10.23 12.19 5.44
C ALA A 177 -9.13 13.27 5.45
N GLU A 178 -7.94 12.94 5.97
CA GLU A 178 -6.79 13.85 5.98
C GLU A 178 -6.33 14.21 4.57
N ALA A 179 -6.26 13.24 3.66
CA ALA A 179 -5.89 13.48 2.27
C ALA A 179 -6.89 14.40 1.56
N LYS A 180 -8.20 14.24 1.82
CA LYS A 180 -9.23 15.14 1.29
C LYS A 180 -9.09 16.57 1.82
N ALA A 181 -8.89 16.72 3.13
CA ALA A 181 -8.69 18.03 3.75
C ALA A 181 -7.42 18.74 3.26
N ALA A 182 -6.37 17.99 2.92
CA ALA A 182 -5.16 18.53 2.33
C ALA A 182 -5.35 18.98 0.87
N ALA A 183 -6.19 18.31 0.09
CA ALA A 183 -6.48 18.66 -1.30
C ALA A 183 -7.41 19.87 -1.46
N GLU A 184 -8.19 20.22 -0.43
CA GLU A 184 -9.10 21.36 -0.40
C GLU A 184 -8.44 22.68 0.07
N LYS A 185 -7.18 22.62 0.52
CA LYS A 185 -6.37 23.79 0.90
C LYS A 185 -5.51 24.28 -0.25
#